data_AF-A0A0H2RS53-F1
#
_entry.id   AF-A0A0H2RS53-F1
#
_cell.length_a   1.000
_cell.length_b   1.000
_cell.length_c   1.000
_cell.angle_alpha   90.00
_cell.angle_beta   90.00
_cell.angle_gamma   90.00
#
_symmetry.space_group_name_H-M   'P 1'
#
loop_
_entity.id
_entity.type
_entity.pdbx_description
1 polymer ?
#
loop_
_entity_poly.entity_id
_entity_poly.type
_entity_poly.pdbx_seq_one_letter_code
_entity_poly.pdbx_strand_id
1 'polypeptide(L)'
;MKKLPSIFLRNEKRPNLNPPKFHYGWVLKDANCVFEVAKESNVQPHIIELNQVVPKPEWVQDDTWMQEDAFDAVAKKLGLTGEPYLASVICPGKPQGRARMISLVENIALKSGTVFHQDIDKLRECFGKYFEVDEGPMWYLDGYSWTWNSARYH
;
A
#
# COMPACT_ATOMS: atom_id res chain seq x y z
N MET A 1 23.69 -11.32 16.57
CA MET A 1 22.48 -10.75 15.96
C MET A 1 21.93 -9.67 16.89
N LYS A 2 21.66 -8.46 16.39
CA LYS A 2 20.96 -7.44 17.20
C LYS A 2 19.56 -7.96 17.52
N LYS A 3 19.17 -7.95 18.79
CA LYS A 3 17.82 -8.35 19.22
C LYS A 3 16.82 -7.30 18.71
N LEU A 4 15.75 -7.74 18.05
CA LEU A 4 14.68 -6.83 17.64
C LEU A 4 14.09 -6.14 18.88
N PRO A 5 13.70 -4.85 18.78
CA PRO A 5 13.01 -4.16 19.85
C PRO A 5 11.80 -4.96 20.34
N SER A 6 11.61 -5.04 21.66
CA SER A 6 10.54 -5.87 22.23
C SER A 6 9.12 -5.34 22.00
N ILE A 7 9.01 -4.17 21.37
CA ILE A 7 7.74 -3.58 20.93
C ILE A 7 7.12 -4.34 19.75
N PHE A 8 7.86 -5.24 19.10
CA PHE A 8 7.34 -6.09 18.03
C PHE A 8 7.05 -7.50 18.54
N LEU A 9 5.80 -7.93 18.36
CA LEU A 9 5.39 -9.32 18.52
C LEU A 9 5.36 -9.99 17.16
N ARG A 10 5.87 -11.22 17.12
CA ARG A 10 5.86 -12.04 15.93
C ARG A 10 4.51 -12.73 15.78
N ASN A 11 4.04 -12.88 14.55
CA ASN A 11 2.95 -13.80 14.27
C ASN A 11 3.47 -15.25 14.30
N GLU A 12 3.16 -15.99 15.36
CA GLU A 12 3.63 -17.38 15.57
C GLU A 12 3.20 -18.34 14.45
N LYS A 13 2.12 -18.01 13.73
CA LYS A 13 1.65 -18.80 12.58
C LYS A 13 2.53 -18.68 11.33
N ARG A 14 3.52 -17.77 11.34
CA ARG A 14 4.44 -17.55 10.21
C ARG A 14 5.90 -17.77 10.64
N PRO A 15 6.47 -18.97 10.40
CA PRO A 15 7.78 -19.36 10.93
C PRO A 15 8.98 -18.78 10.17
N ASN A 16 8.78 -18.07 9.05
CA ASN A 16 9.88 -17.41 8.33
C ASN A 16 10.38 -16.15 9.06
N LEU A 17 11.71 -16.01 9.12
CA LEU A 17 12.50 -15.14 10.01
C LEU A 17 12.67 -13.70 9.50
N ASN A 18 11.75 -13.19 8.67
CA ASN A 18 11.94 -11.86 8.08
C ASN A 18 11.75 -10.78 9.17
N PRO A 19 12.62 -9.77 9.23
CA PRO A 19 12.47 -8.66 10.18
C PRO A 19 11.15 -7.89 9.96
N PRO A 20 10.72 -7.03 10.90
CA PRO A 20 9.56 -6.18 10.74
C PRO A 20 9.70 -5.27 9.51
N LYS A 21 8.76 -5.45 8.57
CA LYS A 21 8.65 -4.65 7.36
C LYS A 21 7.80 -3.42 7.64
N PHE A 22 8.26 -2.27 7.18
CA PHE A 22 7.54 -1.01 7.24
C PHE A 22 7.39 -0.45 5.83
N HIS A 23 6.27 0.20 5.62
CA HIS A 23 5.89 0.87 4.39
C HIS A 23 5.76 2.36 4.67
N TYR A 24 6.35 3.19 3.82
CA TYR A 24 6.25 4.65 3.91
C TYR A 24 5.22 5.16 2.90
N GLY A 25 4.18 5.86 3.35
CA GLY A 25 3.11 6.31 2.46
C GLY A 25 1.85 6.77 3.18
N TRP A 26 0.69 6.73 2.50
CA TRP A 26 -0.60 7.16 3.05
C TRP A 26 -1.60 6.02 3.12
N VAL A 27 -2.21 5.87 4.29
CA VAL A 27 -3.39 5.02 4.45
C VAL A 27 -4.58 5.62 3.72
N LEU A 28 -5.32 4.76 3.01
CA LEU A 28 -6.53 5.13 2.30
C LEU A 28 -7.74 5.09 3.23
N LYS A 29 -8.62 6.09 3.12
CA LYS A 29 -9.95 6.10 3.76
C LYS A 29 -10.76 4.88 3.31
N ASP A 30 -10.73 4.63 2.00
CA ASP A 30 -11.34 3.51 1.31
C ASP A 30 -10.36 2.97 0.25
N ALA A 31 -10.11 1.67 0.25
CA ALA A 31 -9.25 1.01 -0.74
C ALA A 31 -9.84 1.09 -2.16
N ASN A 32 -11.17 1.19 -2.28
CA ASN A 32 -11.87 1.24 -3.56
C ASN A 32 -11.68 2.57 -4.31
N CYS A 33 -11.11 3.60 -3.66
CA CYS A 33 -10.85 4.88 -4.30
C CYS A 33 -9.94 4.76 -5.54
N VAL A 34 -9.08 3.74 -5.59
CA VAL A 34 -8.22 3.48 -6.75
C VAL A 34 -9.06 3.23 -8.01
N PHE A 35 -10.21 2.57 -7.88
CA PHE A 35 -11.12 2.37 -9.00
C PHE A 35 -11.82 3.64 -9.44
N GLU A 36 -12.19 4.50 -8.50
CA GLU A 36 -12.77 5.81 -8.82
C GLU A 36 -11.77 6.64 -9.62
N VAL A 37 -10.52 6.73 -9.14
CA VAL A 37 -9.45 7.45 -9.82
C VAL A 37 -9.11 6.83 -11.19
N ALA A 38 -9.09 5.50 -11.28
CA ALA A 38 -8.86 4.80 -12.55
C ALA A 38 -9.98 5.07 -13.57
N LYS A 39 -11.25 5.06 -13.14
CA LYS A 39 -12.41 5.41 -13.97
C LYS A 39 -12.37 6.86 -14.43
N GLU A 40 -12.14 7.81 -13.51
CA GLU A 40 -11.93 9.23 -13.83
C GLU A 40 -10.77 9.41 -14.82
N SER A 41 -9.80 8.51 -14.76
CA SER A 41 -8.64 8.50 -15.62
C SER A 41 -8.82 7.79 -16.97
N ASN A 42 -10.02 7.26 -17.28
CA ASN A 42 -10.28 6.44 -18.47
C ASN A 42 -9.37 5.20 -18.59
N VAL A 43 -8.96 4.63 -17.46
CA VAL A 43 -8.23 3.36 -17.41
C VAL A 43 -9.24 2.21 -17.48
N GLN A 44 -8.99 1.25 -18.38
CA GLN A 44 -9.82 0.06 -18.52
C GLN A 44 -9.31 -1.06 -17.59
N PRO A 45 -10.21 -1.76 -16.87
CA PRO A 45 -9.82 -2.89 -16.02
C PRO A 45 -9.33 -4.06 -16.88
N HIS A 46 -8.28 -4.73 -16.42
CA HIS A 46 -7.83 -5.97 -17.03
C HIS A 46 -7.49 -7.04 -15.99
N ILE A 47 -7.43 -8.28 -16.45
CA ILE A 47 -6.92 -9.43 -15.70
C ILE A 47 -5.76 -10.05 -16.45
N ILE A 48 -4.81 -10.62 -15.71
CA ILE A 48 -3.72 -11.40 -16.29
C ILE A 48 -4.10 -12.87 -16.19
N GLU A 49 -4.46 -13.48 -17.33
CA GLU A 49 -4.72 -14.91 -17.44
C GLU A 49 -3.66 -15.55 -18.33
N LEU A 50 -2.96 -16.58 -17.85
CA LEU A 50 -1.95 -17.31 -18.63
C LEU A 50 -0.90 -16.39 -19.31
N ASN A 51 -0.48 -15.33 -18.61
CA ASN A 51 0.41 -14.26 -19.11
C ASN A 51 -0.18 -13.39 -20.24
N GLN A 52 -1.50 -13.38 -20.41
CA GLN A 52 -2.21 -12.50 -21.35
C GLN A 52 -3.07 -11.50 -20.59
N VAL A 53 -3.05 -10.25 -21.07
CA VAL A 53 -3.91 -9.17 -20.58
C VAL A 53 -5.28 -9.32 -21.24
N VAL A 54 -6.30 -9.71 -20.47
CA VAL A 54 -7.68 -9.85 -20.94
C VAL A 54 -8.52 -8.72 -20.35
N PRO A 55 -9.31 -7.99 -21.16
CA PRO A 55 -10.24 -6.99 -20.65
C PRO A 55 -11.25 -7.62 -19.68
N LYS A 56 -11.41 -7.06 -18.48
CA LYS A 56 -12.46 -7.48 -17.56
C LYS A 56 -13.72 -6.65 -17.84
N PRO A 57 -14.92 -7.27 -17.95
CA PRO A 57 -16.12 -6.51 -18.27
C PRO A 57 -16.55 -5.57 -17.13
N GLU A 58 -16.21 -5.88 -15.87
CA GLU A 58 -16.68 -5.13 -14.71
C GLU A 58 -15.61 -5.00 -13.61
N TRP A 59 -15.60 -3.84 -12.94
CA TRP A 59 -14.78 -3.59 -11.76
C TRP A 59 -15.30 -4.40 -10.57
N VAL A 60 -14.49 -5.33 -10.06
CA VAL A 60 -14.78 -6.04 -8.81
C VAL A 60 -14.03 -5.34 -7.68
N GLN A 61 -14.77 -4.63 -6.83
CA GLN A 61 -14.20 -3.74 -5.81
C GLN A 61 -13.29 -4.46 -4.80
N ASP A 62 -13.63 -5.70 -4.42
CA ASP A 62 -12.84 -6.45 -3.44
C ASP A 62 -11.66 -7.25 -4.06
N ASP A 63 -11.43 -7.11 -5.36
CA ASP A 63 -10.36 -7.83 -6.05
C ASP A 63 -9.03 -7.09 -5.89
N THR A 64 -8.16 -7.61 -5.03
CA THR A 64 -6.86 -7.01 -4.73
C THR A 64 -5.97 -6.87 -5.98
N TRP A 65 -6.05 -7.83 -6.90
CA TRP A 65 -5.28 -7.77 -8.14
C TRP A 65 -5.76 -6.65 -9.05
N MET A 66 -7.08 -6.43 -9.11
CA MET A 66 -7.63 -5.30 -9.87
C MET A 66 -7.26 -3.95 -9.25
N GLN A 67 -7.21 -3.86 -7.91
CA GLN A 67 -6.77 -2.62 -7.24
C GLN A 67 -5.31 -2.31 -7.58
N GLU A 68 -4.44 -3.31 -7.54
CA GLU A 68 -3.02 -3.16 -7.90
C GLU A 68 -2.87 -2.75 -9.36
N ASP A 69 -3.60 -3.40 -10.26
CA ASP A 69 -3.58 -3.08 -11.68
C ASP A 69 -4.08 -1.65 -11.99
N ALA A 70 -5.23 -1.28 -11.41
CA ALA A 70 -5.78 0.07 -11.52
C ALA A 70 -4.78 1.11 -11.03
N PHE A 71 -4.11 0.84 -9.91
CA PHE A 71 -3.11 1.74 -9.36
C PHE A 71 -1.89 1.87 -10.28
N ASP A 72 -1.37 0.76 -10.81
CA ASP A 72 -0.24 0.75 -11.73
C ASP A 72 -0.53 1.56 -13.00
N ALA A 73 -1.74 1.43 -13.55
CA ALA A 73 -2.17 2.21 -14.69
C ALA A 73 -2.29 3.71 -14.38
N VAL A 74 -2.84 4.07 -13.21
CA VAL A 74 -2.87 5.46 -12.74
C VAL A 74 -1.46 6.02 -12.53
N ALA A 75 -0.57 5.26 -11.90
CA ALA A 75 0.83 5.64 -11.69
C ALA A 75 1.55 5.93 -13.02
N LYS A 76 1.36 5.07 -14.03
CA LYS A 76 1.88 5.29 -15.39
C LYS A 76 1.32 6.55 -16.02
N LYS A 77 0.01 6.79 -15.89
CA LYS A 77 -0.65 8.00 -16.43
C LYS A 77 -0.15 9.28 -15.79
N LEU A 78 0.09 9.28 -14.47
CA LEU A 78 0.67 10.41 -13.74
C LEU A 78 2.15 10.63 -14.09
N GLY A 79 2.79 9.68 -14.79
CA GLY A 79 4.21 9.71 -15.09
C GLY A 79 5.04 9.76 -13.80
N LEU A 80 4.71 8.89 -12.84
CA LEU A 80 5.48 8.75 -11.61
C LEU A 80 6.87 8.19 -11.93
N THR A 81 7.88 8.72 -11.28
CA THR A 81 9.28 8.31 -11.49
C THR A 81 9.64 7.11 -10.61
N GLY A 82 9.14 7.11 -9.37
CA GLY A 82 9.16 5.96 -8.49
C GLY A 82 8.07 4.94 -8.85
N GLU A 83 8.21 3.75 -8.30
CA GLU A 83 7.25 2.66 -8.40
C GLU A 83 6.47 2.53 -7.07
N PRO A 84 5.53 3.44 -6.77
CA PRO A 84 4.66 3.23 -5.63
C PRO A 84 3.83 1.97 -5.85
N TYR A 85 3.28 1.41 -4.77
CA TYR A 85 2.46 0.20 -4.82
C TYR A 85 1.46 0.19 -3.68
N LEU A 86 0.42 -0.65 -3.80
CA LEU A 86 -0.53 -0.83 -2.72
C LEU A 86 0.00 -1.81 -1.66
N ALA A 87 -0.01 -1.41 -0.39
CA ALA A 87 0.38 -2.25 0.73
C ALA A 87 -0.77 -2.45 1.72
N SER A 88 -0.77 -3.59 2.41
CA SER A 88 -1.67 -3.85 3.53
C SER A 88 -0.91 -3.65 4.84
N VAL A 89 -1.35 -2.71 5.66
CA VAL A 89 -0.64 -2.33 6.89
C VAL A 89 -1.51 -2.38 8.13
N ILE A 90 -0.86 -2.48 9.29
CA ILE A 90 -1.51 -2.38 10.59
C ILE A 90 -1.88 -0.92 10.83
N CYS A 91 -3.19 -0.69 10.97
CA CYS A 91 -3.76 0.62 11.24
C CYS A 91 -4.80 0.46 12.36
N PRO A 92 -4.41 0.68 13.63
CA PRO A 92 -5.34 0.65 14.75
C PRO A 92 -6.50 1.64 14.49
N GLY A 93 -7.74 1.22 14.78
CA GLY A 93 -8.94 2.02 14.53
C GLY A 93 -9.66 1.69 13.21
N LYS A 94 -9.06 0.92 12.30
CA LYS A 94 -9.74 0.40 11.10
C LYS A 94 -10.39 -0.97 11.37
N PRO A 95 -11.41 -1.37 10.58
CA PRO A 95 -11.97 -2.72 10.67
C PRO A 95 -10.86 -3.78 10.58
N GLN A 96 -10.90 -4.76 11.48
CA GLN A 96 -9.88 -5.83 11.58
C GLN A 96 -8.45 -5.32 11.92
N GLY A 97 -8.29 -4.04 12.27
CA GLY A 97 -7.01 -3.41 12.62
C GLY A 97 -6.05 -3.24 11.43
N ARG A 98 -6.57 -3.24 10.21
CA ARG A 98 -5.79 -3.19 8.97
C ARG A 98 -6.34 -2.16 7.99
N ALA A 99 -5.45 -1.64 7.14
CA ALA A 99 -5.83 -0.74 6.06
C ALA A 99 -5.01 -1.00 4.80
N ARG A 100 -5.53 -0.57 3.65
CA ARG A 100 -4.74 -0.41 2.42
C ARG A 100 -4.08 0.96 2.41
N MET A 101 -2.87 1.02 1.87
CA MET A 101 -2.12 2.26 1.72
C MET A 101 -1.48 2.33 0.34
N ILE A 102 -1.26 3.55 -0.14
CA ILE A 102 -0.29 3.80 -1.22
C ILE A 102 1.09 3.90 -0.57
N SER A 103 1.96 2.94 -0.88
CA SER A 103 3.33 2.84 -0.38
C SER A 103 4.31 3.36 -1.41
N LEU A 104 5.19 4.27 -0.98
CA LEU A 104 6.26 4.84 -1.79
C LEU A 104 7.54 4.00 -1.71
N VAL A 105 7.85 3.44 -0.54
CA VAL A 105 9.06 2.65 -0.27
C VAL A 105 8.87 1.72 0.92
N GLU A 106 9.67 0.65 1.01
CA GLU A 106 9.78 -0.20 2.21
C GLU A 106 11.20 -0.19 2.81
N ASN A 107 11.31 -0.56 4.09
CA ASN A 107 12.57 -0.52 4.83
C ASN A 107 13.50 -1.74 4.61
N ILE A 108 12.99 -2.91 4.16
CA ILE A 108 13.75 -4.17 4.08
C ILE A 108 14.18 -4.49 2.65
N ALA A 109 13.23 -4.57 1.73
CA ALA A 109 13.63 -4.58 0.35
C ALA A 109 14.11 -3.17 0.07
N LEU A 110 15.39 -3.01 -0.25
CA LEU A 110 15.84 -1.86 -1.00
C LEU A 110 15.20 -1.92 -2.41
N LYS A 111 13.86 -1.98 -2.51
CA LYS A 111 13.13 -1.46 -3.66
C LYS A 111 13.53 0.01 -3.68
N SER A 112 14.65 0.25 -4.33
CA SER A 112 15.47 1.45 -4.31
C SER A 112 14.82 2.54 -5.15
N GLY A 113 13.52 2.76 -4.94
CA GLY A 113 12.85 3.94 -5.41
C GLY A 113 13.35 5.10 -4.57
N THR A 114 14.16 5.97 -5.15
CA THR A 114 14.25 7.34 -4.65
C THR A 114 12.82 7.86 -4.61
N VAL A 115 12.36 8.27 -3.42
CA VAL A 115 11.05 8.94 -3.33
C VAL A 115 11.23 10.34 -3.89
N PHE A 116 10.67 10.60 -5.06
CA PHE A 116 10.77 11.92 -5.68
C PHE A 116 9.67 12.83 -5.15
N HIS A 117 10.04 14.08 -4.82
CA HIS A 117 9.08 15.07 -4.33
C HIS A 117 7.93 15.31 -5.32
N GLN A 118 8.25 15.32 -6.62
CA GLN A 118 7.25 15.44 -7.68
C GLN A 118 6.22 14.30 -7.67
N ASP A 119 6.61 13.07 -7.29
CA ASP A 119 5.68 11.94 -7.23
C ASP A 119 4.77 12.06 -6.01
N ILE A 120 5.31 12.54 -4.87
CA ILE A 120 4.53 12.89 -3.69
C ILE A 120 3.46 13.92 -4.04
N ASP A 121 3.83 14.98 -4.75
CA ASP A 121 2.89 16.04 -5.11
C ASP A 121 1.79 15.55 -6.05
N LYS A 122 2.16 14.79 -7.10
CA LYS A 122 1.19 14.18 -8.04
C LYS A 122 0.24 13.22 -7.34
N LEU A 123 0.76 12.36 -6.46
CA LEU A 123 -0.07 11.43 -5.69
C LEU A 123 -0.99 12.16 -4.72
N ARG A 124 -0.51 13.23 -4.07
CA ARG A 124 -1.33 14.06 -3.18
C ARG A 124 -2.42 14.82 -3.93
N GLU A 125 -2.12 15.36 -5.11
CA GLU A 125 -3.14 16.02 -5.95
C GLU A 125 -4.21 15.01 -6.41
N CYS A 126 -3.79 13.80 -6.80
CA CYS A 126 -4.67 12.79 -7.35
C CYS A 126 -5.50 12.05 -6.27
N PHE A 127 -4.89 11.69 -5.14
CA PHE A 127 -5.48 10.85 -4.11
C PHE A 127 -5.74 11.55 -2.78
N GLY A 128 -5.34 12.82 -2.60
CA GLY A 128 -5.36 13.51 -1.30
C GLY A 128 -6.70 13.45 -0.57
N LYS A 129 -7.82 13.63 -1.29
CA LYS A 129 -9.17 13.53 -0.71
C LYS A 129 -9.48 12.15 -0.09
N TYR A 130 -8.76 11.12 -0.53
CA TYR A 130 -8.89 9.73 -0.08
C TYR A 130 -7.84 9.33 0.98
N PHE A 131 -6.90 10.21 1.36
CA PHE A 131 -5.93 9.90 2.41
C PHE A 131 -6.53 10.09 3.80
N GLU A 132 -6.37 9.09 4.67
CA GLU A 132 -6.89 9.13 6.05
C GLU A 132 -6.35 10.33 6.83
N VAL A 133 -5.11 10.71 6.55
CA VAL A 133 -4.41 11.83 7.18
C VAL A 133 -3.96 12.77 6.07
N ASP A 134 -4.30 14.05 6.20
CA ASP A 134 -3.89 15.11 5.25
C ASP A 134 -2.41 15.52 5.43
N GLU A 135 -1.73 14.96 6.44
CA GLU A 135 -0.30 15.13 6.68
C GLU A 135 0.55 14.38 5.63
N GLY A 136 1.87 14.60 5.68
CA GLY A 136 2.81 13.88 4.82
C GLY A 136 2.76 12.36 4.99
N PRO A 137 3.45 11.60 4.10
CA PRO A 137 3.48 10.15 4.20
C PRO A 137 4.14 9.72 5.52
N MET A 138 3.66 8.61 6.09
CA MET A 138 4.13 8.08 7.38
C MET A 138 4.56 6.62 7.25
N TRP A 139 5.31 6.14 8.25
CA TRP A 139 5.73 4.75 8.33
C TRP A 139 4.67 3.88 9.02
N TYR A 140 4.25 2.82 8.34
CA TYR A 140 3.29 1.84 8.85
C TYR A 140 3.88 0.44 8.87
N LEU A 141 3.56 -0.34 9.89
CA LEU A 141 3.99 -1.74 10.02
C LEU A 141 3.20 -2.63 9.05
N ASP A 142 3.90 -3.49 8.33
CA ASP A 142 3.31 -4.47 7.42
C ASP A 142 2.28 -5.37 8.12
N GLY A 143 1.19 -5.66 7.42
CA GLY A 143 0.05 -6.39 7.99
C GLY A 143 0.24 -7.88 8.18
N TYR A 144 1.35 -8.51 7.76
CA TYR A 144 1.37 -9.97 7.59
C TYR A 144 2.09 -10.76 8.69
N SER A 145 3.29 -10.32 9.11
CA SER A 145 4.21 -11.16 9.89
C SER A 145 4.48 -10.66 11.31
N TRP A 146 4.17 -9.40 11.59
CA TRP A 146 4.50 -8.73 12.86
C TRP A 146 3.29 -7.93 13.35
N THR A 147 3.22 -7.68 14.66
CA THR A 147 2.25 -6.78 15.29
C THR A 147 2.90 -6.01 16.43
N TRP A 148 2.23 -4.95 16.89
CA TRP A 148 2.68 -4.17 18.03
C TRP A 148 2.43 -4.93 19.34
N ASN A 149 3.41 -4.90 20.23
CA ASN A 149 3.25 -5.29 21.62
C ASN A 149 2.59 -4.14 22.40
N SER A 150 1.26 -4.11 22.43
CA SER A 150 0.52 -3.07 23.17
C SER A 150 0.90 -3.00 24.65
N ALA A 151 1.31 -4.12 25.25
CA ALA A 151 1.75 -4.19 26.64
C ALA A 151 3.18 -3.64 26.88
N ARG A 152 3.86 -3.12 25.85
CA ARG A 152 5.18 -2.47 25.96
C ARG A 152 5.23 -1.12 25.26
N TYR A 153 4.07 -0.52 24.99
CA TYR A 153 3.90 0.73 24.25
C TYR A 153 3.83 1.96 25.18
N HIS A 154 4.47 1.91 26.34
CA HIS A 154 4.44 2.97 27.36
C HIS A 154 5.82 3.53 27.64
#